data_AF-U9UK16-F1
#
_entry.id   AF-U9UK16-F1
#
_cell.length_a   1.000
_cell.length_b   1.000
_cell.length_c   1.000
_cell.angle_alpha   90.00
_cell.angle_beta   90.00
_cell.angle_gamma   90.00
#
_symmetry.space_group_name_H-M   'P 1'
#
loop_
_entity.id
_entity.type
_entity.pdbx_description
1 polymer ?
#
loop_
_entity_poly.entity_id
_entity_poly.type
_entity_poly.pdbx_seq_one_letter_code
_entity_poly.pdbx_strand_id
1 'polypeptide(L)'
;MNITECGRYYQNGGICVNYKSNEDYVFYAKGQNILSVESSFGSLAIAQGLSTLKDDDLILNNCVQAFSSFVCATAFPSCKRMEELSAPNLEVEIIPPCKSTCTNVIESCVTNSKNASAETQEIIKEYILSHIFFPRDCNGNITTSPPLNYEYPTEGCNSSSQLSNRPKCFKPLIEDHKWVETNKSEITSKEFCRNGCCVPCPQPYALYPPNQMKKGFIATQILRILSVIGSGIILFSYVVLPGYRTHPNILILFASLSIFLYSSNVFFSIMDPERVQCATEIIPSTQANNPFFCGLQGALLIFSSLATAIWVGFIILNLHVQTVWNSNIMDDKRVYLHIIGWGIPAILTIIALKTNSINYQFATLCFVKVEASNAMFFYPL
;
A
#
# COMPACT_ATOMS: atom_id res chain seq x y z
N MET A 1 40.87 -22.37 6.63
CA MET A 1 40.20 -21.24 7.32
C MET A 1 39.05 -20.74 6.45
N ASN A 2 37.81 -21.15 6.74
CA ASN A 2 36.62 -20.34 6.53
C ASN A 2 35.48 -21.02 7.28
N ILE A 3 35.29 -20.58 8.53
CA ILE A 3 34.22 -21.06 9.40
C ILE A 3 32.88 -20.69 8.73
N THR A 4 32.09 -21.73 8.45
CA THR A 4 30.75 -21.72 7.87
C THR A 4 29.71 -21.47 8.94
N GLU A 5 28.73 -20.59 8.71
CA GLU A 5 27.69 -20.28 9.69
C GLU A 5 26.37 -20.93 9.29
N CYS A 6 25.92 -21.90 10.10
CA CYS A 6 24.55 -22.39 10.10
C CYS A 6 23.76 -21.54 11.10
N GLY A 7 22.91 -20.66 10.59
CA GLY A 7 22.15 -19.69 11.36
C GLY A 7 20.65 -19.88 11.21
N ARG A 8 19.86 -19.30 12.14
CA ARG A 8 18.40 -19.29 12.00
C ARG A 8 17.99 -18.35 10.88
N TYR A 9 17.10 -18.80 10.00
CA TYR A 9 16.44 -17.94 9.05
C TYR A 9 15.45 -17.06 9.82
N TYR A 10 15.82 -15.81 10.13
CA TYR A 10 14.93 -14.89 10.81
C TYR A 10 14.74 -13.64 9.96
N GLN A 11 13.55 -13.49 9.37
CA GLN A 11 13.24 -12.31 8.58
C GLN A 11 11.76 -11.97 8.64
N ASN A 12 11.45 -10.72 9.00
CA ASN A 12 10.10 -10.19 9.02
C ASN A 12 9.63 -9.75 7.62
N GLY A 13 9.97 -10.49 6.56
CA GLY A 13 9.60 -10.21 5.17
C GLY A 13 10.72 -10.57 4.18
N GLY A 14 10.36 -10.91 2.95
CA GLY A 14 11.29 -11.44 1.94
C GLY A 14 10.54 -12.39 1.01
N ILE A 15 11.19 -12.87 -0.04
CA ILE A 15 10.59 -13.81 -0.99
C ILE A 15 10.50 -15.20 -0.36
N CYS A 16 11.52 -15.60 0.42
CA CYS A 16 11.61 -16.95 0.94
C CYS A 16 10.89 -17.18 2.26
N VAL A 17 10.31 -16.14 2.87
CA VAL A 17 9.48 -16.23 4.08
C VAL A 17 8.26 -17.14 3.88
N ASN A 18 7.74 -17.23 2.65
CA ASN A 18 6.62 -18.12 2.32
C ASN A 18 7.04 -19.59 2.10
N TYR A 19 8.34 -19.88 2.18
CA TYR A 19 8.92 -21.20 1.87
C TYR A 19 9.87 -21.73 2.96
N LYS A 20 10.29 -20.89 3.91
CA LYS A 20 11.17 -21.21 5.05
C LYS A 20 10.56 -20.67 6.34
N SER A 21 10.53 -21.48 7.38
CA SER A 21 10.05 -21.07 8.71
C SER A 21 11.09 -20.18 9.41
N ASN A 22 10.63 -19.30 10.30
CA ASN A 22 11.50 -18.48 11.14
C ASN A 22 12.36 -19.30 12.14
N GLU A 23 12.06 -20.60 12.27
CA GLU A 23 12.79 -21.54 13.12
C GLU A 23 13.75 -22.44 12.33
N ASP A 24 13.73 -22.37 11.00
CA ASP A 24 14.59 -23.20 10.16
C ASP A 24 16.05 -22.72 10.24
N TYR A 25 16.98 -23.68 10.38
CA TYR A 25 18.41 -23.40 10.25
C TYR A 25 18.82 -23.50 8.79
N VAL A 26 19.38 -22.41 8.27
CA VAL A 26 19.80 -22.28 6.88
C VAL A 26 21.27 -21.94 6.77
N PHE A 27 21.87 -22.43 5.69
CA PHE A 27 23.27 -22.18 5.34
C PHE A 27 23.39 -20.91 4.50
N TYR A 28 24.39 -20.07 4.80
CA TYR A 28 24.76 -18.91 3.98
C TYR A 28 26.28 -18.71 4.00
N ALA A 29 26.84 -18.17 2.91
CA ALA A 29 28.28 -17.99 2.77
C ALA A 29 28.81 -16.88 3.69
N LYS A 30 30.05 -17.04 4.18
CA LYS A 30 30.70 -16.07 5.07
C LYS A 30 30.77 -14.67 4.42
N GLY A 31 30.20 -13.66 5.08
CA GLY A 31 30.12 -12.28 4.59
C GLY A 31 28.82 -11.95 3.84
N GLN A 32 27.97 -12.94 3.57
CA GLN A 32 26.59 -12.72 3.14
C GLN A 32 25.66 -12.68 4.35
N ASN A 33 24.71 -11.75 4.33
CA ASN A 33 23.62 -11.69 5.30
C ASN A 33 22.32 -12.08 4.57
N ILE A 34 21.35 -12.67 5.27
CA ILE A 34 20.04 -13.07 4.73
C ILE A 34 19.40 -11.91 3.96
N LEU A 35 19.48 -10.68 4.51
CA LEU A 35 18.98 -9.46 3.89
C LEU A 35 19.61 -9.17 2.51
N SER A 36 20.92 -9.40 2.36
CA SER A 36 21.62 -9.14 1.10
C SER A 36 21.24 -10.15 0.01
N VAL A 37 21.08 -11.42 0.38
CA VAL A 37 20.67 -12.49 -0.54
C VAL A 37 19.22 -12.26 -0.99
N GLU A 38 18.32 -11.94 -0.07
CA GLU A 38 16.92 -11.62 -0.38
C GLU A 38 16.77 -10.37 -1.25
N SER A 39 17.59 -9.35 -1.03
CA SER A 39 17.60 -8.14 -1.88
C SER A 39 17.99 -8.44 -3.34
N SER A 40 18.77 -9.49 -3.58
CA SER A 40 19.18 -9.90 -4.93
C SER A 40 18.02 -10.46 -5.75
N PHE A 41 16.94 -10.91 -5.09
CA PHE A 41 15.78 -11.50 -5.74
C PHE A 41 14.70 -10.48 -6.13
N GLY A 42 14.99 -9.18 -6.15
CA GLY A 42 13.99 -8.13 -6.42
C GLY A 42 13.12 -8.38 -7.67
N SER A 43 13.71 -8.86 -8.77
CA SER A 43 12.96 -9.19 -10.00
C SER A 43 11.98 -10.36 -9.83
N LEU A 44 12.32 -11.33 -8.99
CA LEU A 44 11.45 -12.46 -8.67
C LEU A 44 10.24 -12.01 -7.82
N ALA A 45 10.44 -11.05 -6.91
CA ALA A 45 9.34 -10.47 -6.14
C ALA A 45 8.32 -9.76 -7.05
N ILE A 46 8.81 -9.08 -8.09
CA ILE A 46 7.95 -8.44 -9.10
C ILE A 46 7.17 -9.49 -9.89
N ALA A 47 7.84 -10.55 -10.35
CA ALA A 47 7.21 -11.63 -11.10
C ALA A 47 6.09 -12.32 -10.30
N GLN A 48 6.32 -12.55 -9.00
CA GLN A 48 5.32 -13.09 -8.06
C GLN A 48 4.12 -12.16 -7.86
N GLY A 49 4.36 -10.86 -7.70
CA GLY A 49 3.30 -9.87 -7.57
C GLY A 49 2.41 -9.84 -8.82
N LEU A 50 3.04 -9.80 -9.99
CA LEU A 50 2.34 -9.79 -11.28
C LEU A 50 1.55 -11.08 -11.53
N SER A 51 2.10 -12.26 -11.19
CA SER A 51 1.40 -13.53 -11.35
C SER A 51 0.20 -13.67 -10.43
N THR A 52 0.22 -13.02 -9.26
CA THR A 52 -0.90 -13.02 -8.32
C THR A 52 -2.06 -12.14 -8.79
N LEU A 53 -1.74 -11.02 -9.45
CA LEU A 53 -2.71 -10.01 -9.88
C LEU A 53 -3.32 -10.26 -11.28
N LYS A 54 -2.77 -11.17 -12.07
CA LYS A 54 -3.28 -11.48 -13.42
C LYS A 54 -4.45 -12.46 -13.35
N ASP A 55 -5.62 -12.04 -13.85
CA ASP A 55 -6.93 -12.67 -13.62
C ASP A 55 -7.12 -14.09 -14.19
N ASP A 56 -6.31 -14.53 -15.17
CA ASP A 56 -6.65 -15.71 -16.00
C ASP A 56 -5.66 -16.88 -15.97
N ASP A 57 -4.53 -16.79 -15.26
CA ASP A 57 -3.51 -17.83 -15.29
C ASP A 57 -3.18 -18.37 -13.89
N LEU A 58 -4.11 -19.17 -13.34
CA LEU A 58 -3.80 -20.09 -12.22
C LEU A 58 -2.51 -20.88 -12.52
N ILE A 59 -2.28 -21.16 -13.81
CA ILE A 59 -1.14 -21.91 -14.30
C ILE A 59 0.18 -21.11 -14.27
N LEU A 60 0.15 -19.81 -14.61
CA LEU A 60 1.32 -18.92 -14.46
C LEU A 60 1.66 -18.73 -12.98
N ASN A 61 0.65 -18.61 -12.12
CA ASN A 61 0.84 -18.51 -10.68
C ASN A 61 1.55 -19.78 -10.14
N ASN A 62 1.12 -20.97 -10.57
CA ASN A 62 1.78 -22.23 -10.19
C ASN A 62 3.25 -22.30 -10.65
N CYS A 63 3.54 -21.87 -11.88
CA CYS A 63 4.93 -21.79 -12.37
C CYS A 63 5.78 -20.86 -11.51
N VAL A 64 5.31 -19.63 -11.27
CA VAL A 64 6.08 -18.63 -10.50
C VAL A 64 6.26 -19.10 -9.05
N GLN A 65 5.25 -19.70 -8.43
CA GLN A 65 5.38 -20.28 -7.08
C GLN A 65 6.38 -21.45 -7.05
N ALA A 66 6.33 -22.37 -8.02
CA ALA A 66 7.27 -23.48 -8.10
C ALA A 66 8.71 -22.97 -8.26
N PHE A 67 8.93 -22.03 -9.19
CA PHE A 67 10.25 -21.44 -9.44
C PHE A 67 10.78 -20.70 -8.21
N SER A 68 9.91 -20.00 -7.49
CA SER A 68 10.27 -19.31 -6.26
C SER A 68 10.66 -20.27 -5.14
N SER A 69 9.93 -21.38 -4.99
CA SER A 69 10.28 -22.44 -4.05
C SER A 69 11.66 -23.01 -4.37
N PHE A 70 12.00 -23.16 -5.66
CA PHE A 70 13.32 -23.62 -6.10
C PHE A 70 14.42 -22.64 -5.73
N VAL A 71 14.29 -21.37 -6.12
CA VAL A 71 15.28 -20.33 -5.81
C VAL A 71 15.52 -20.26 -4.30
N CYS A 72 14.46 -20.29 -3.49
CA CYS A 72 14.56 -20.24 -2.03
C CYS A 72 15.21 -21.48 -1.42
N ALA A 73 14.93 -22.67 -1.95
CA ALA A 73 15.54 -23.91 -1.48
C ALA A 73 17.03 -23.99 -1.83
N THR A 74 17.44 -23.45 -2.99
CA THR A 74 18.84 -23.41 -3.43
C THR A 74 19.65 -22.29 -2.77
N ALA A 75 19.02 -21.14 -2.50
CA ALA A 75 19.68 -19.99 -1.88
C ALA A 75 19.85 -20.17 -0.37
N PHE A 76 18.89 -20.82 0.29
CA PHE A 76 18.89 -21.10 1.72
C PHE A 76 18.74 -22.60 1.99
N PRO A 77 19.74 -23.42 1.65
CA PRO A 77 19.71 -24.85 1.93
C PRO A 77 19.72 -25.06 3.45
N SER A 78 19.01 -26.10 3.91
CA SER A 78 18.89 -26.38 5.34
C SER A 78 20.22 -26.94 5.87
N CYS A 79 20.55 -26.68 7.13
CA CYS A 79 21.77 -27.17 7.75
C CYS A 79 21.54 -27.75 9.14
N LYS A 80 22.37 -28.71 9.53
CA LYS A 80 22.43 -29.25 10.89
C LYS A 80 23.81 -28.97 11.49
N ARG A 81 23.83 -28.62 12.78
CA ARG A 81 25.06 -28.51 13.55
C ARG A 81 25.35 -29.86 14.18
N MET A 82 26.49 -30.47 13.85
CA MET A 82 26.96 -31.65 14.56
C MET A 82 27.66 -31.22 15.85
N GLU A 83 27.11 -31.60 17.00
CA GLU A 83 27.83 -31.55 18.28
C GLU A 83 28.58 -32.88 18.46
N GLU A 84 29.76 -33.02 17.84
CA GLU A 84 30.65 -34.13 18.21
C GLU A 84 31.54 -33.71 19.39
N LEU A 85 31.33 -34.42 20.50
CA LEU A 85 32.08 -34.33 21.74
C LEU A 85 33.50 -34.93 21.57
N SER A 86 34.34 -34.40 20.66
CA SER A 86 35.82 -34.58 20.64
C SER A 86 36.52 -34.12 19.35
N ALA A 87 36.16 -32.96 18.77
CA ALA A 87 37.05 -32.28 17.82
C ALA A 87 36.85 -30.75 17.85
N PRO A 88 37.93 -29.92 17.76
CA PRO A 88 37.83 -28.46 17.84
C PRO A 88 37.33 -27.79 16.55
N ASN A 89 36.84 -28.56 15.57
CA ASN A 89 36.35 -28.05 14.29
C ASN A 89 34.84 -28.33 14.17
N LEU A 90 34.06 -27.24 14.17
CA LEU A 90 32.61 -27.25 14.02
C LEU A 90 32.24 -27.63 12.57
N GLU A 91 31.99 -28.91 12.29
CA GLU A 91 31.53 -29.36 10.98
C GLU A 91 30.01 -29.11 10.83
N VAL A 92 29.63 -28.41 9.75
CA VAL A 92 28.24 -28.11 9.41
C VAL A 92 27.82 -29.04 8.27
N GLU A 93 26.79 -29.84 8.49
CA GLU A 93 26.21 -30.69 7.44
C GLU A 93 25.14 -29.90 6.68
N ILE A 94 25.35 -29.71 5.37
CA ILE A 94 24.35 -29.08 4.48
C ILE A 94 23.42 -30.17 3.96
N ILE A 95 22.12 -29.98 4.18
CA ILE A 95 21.08 -30.86 3.67
C ILE A 95 20.69 -30.37 2.27
N PRO A 96 20.88 -31.18 1.22
CA PRO A 96 20.51 -30.79 -0.13
C PRO A 96 18.99 -30.60 -0.27
N PRO A 97 18.54 -29.69 -1.14
CA PRO A 97 17.12 -29.47 -1.40
C PRO A 97 16.46 -30.72 -2.01
N CYS A 98 15.15 -30.83 -1.82
CA CYS A 98 14.36 -31.98 -2.28
C CYS A 98 14.25 -32.06 -3.81
N LYS A 99 14.19 -33.29 -4.33
CA LYS A 99 13.97 -33.55 -5.76
C LYS A 99 12.64 -32.99 -6.26
N SER A 100 11.61 -32.99 -5.42
CA SER A 100 10.29 -32.40 -5.71
C SER A 100 10.39 -30.93 -6.09
N THR A 101 11.29 -30.18 -5.46
CA THR A 101 11.44 -28.74 -5.72
C THR A 101 11.90 -28.47 -7.17
N CYS A 102 12.78 -29.30 -7.71
CA CYS A 102 13.28 -29.20 -9.09
C CYS A 102 12.23 -29.69 -10.09
N THR A 103 11.63 -30.86 -9.84
CA THR A 103 10.63 -31.48 -10.73
C THR A 103 9.36 -30.64 -10.87
N ASN A 104 8.89 -30.01 -9.79
CA ASN A 104 7.72 -29.12 -9.82
C ASN A 104 7.92 -27.91 -10.76
N VAL A 105 9.13 -27.37 -10.86
CA VAL A 105 9.45 -26.26 -11.76
C VAL A 105 9.42 -26.70 -13.21
N ILE A 106 10.00 -27.86 -13.52
CA ILE A 106 10.00 -28.40 -14.89
C ILE A 106 8.56 -28.69 -15.33
N GLU A 107 7.75 -29.31 -14.48
CA GLU A 107 6.35 -29.61 -14.80
C GLU A 107 5.53 -28.32 -14.98
N SER A 108 5.68 -27.37 -14.06
CA SER A 108 4.86 -26.16 -14.03
C SER A 108 5.32 -25.08 -15.01
N CYS A 109 6.61 -24.94 -15.33
CA CYS A 109 7.10 -23.84 -16.16
C CYS A 109 7.57 -24.27 -17.55
N VAL A 110 8.16 -25.47 -17.66
CA VAL A 110 8.89 -25.90 -18.86
C VAL A 110 8.03 -26.82 -19.74
N THR A 111 7.36 -27.80 -19.12
CA THR A 111 6.60 -28.83 -19.85
C THR A 111 5.33 -28.26 -20.47
N ASN A 112 4.79 -27.19 -19.89
CA ASN A 112 3.55 -26.58 -20.33
C ASN A 112 3.82 -25.24 -21.03
N SER A 113 3.75 -25.24 -22.36
CA SER A 113 4.07 -24.10 -23.25
C SER A 113 3.15 -22.88 -23.09
N LYS A 114 2.07 -22.99 -22.32
CA LYS A 114 1.19 -21.87 -21.99
C LYS A 114 1.72 -20.97 -20.88
N ASN A 115 2.73 -21.43 -20.11
CA ASN A 115 3.10 -20.81 -18.84
C ASN A 115 4.29 -19.85 -18.95
N ALA A 116 5.13 -20.01 -19.97
CA ALA A 116 6.33 -19.22 -20.19
C ALA A 116 6.64 -19.19 -21.69
N SER A 117 7.20 -18.08 -22.19
CA SER A 117 7.69 -18.03 -23.57
C SER A 117 8.80 -19.06 -23.77
N ALA A 118 9.00 -19.55 -24.99
CA ALA A 118 10.08 -20.49 -25.28
C ALA A 118 11.46 -19.97 -24.80
N GLU A 119 11.69 -18.66 -24.93
CA GLU A 119 12.87 -17.98 -24.39
C GLU A 119 12.95 -18.06 -22.86
N THR A 120 11.84 -17.81 -22.15
CA THR A 120 11.79 -17.91 -20.69
C THR A 120 12.01 -19.35 -20.20
N GLN A 121 11.50 -20.33 -20.94
CA GLN A 121 11.69 -21.75 -20.62
C GLN A 121 13.16 -22.16 -20.72
N GLU A 122 13.88 -21.70 -21.75
CA GLU A 122 15.31 -21.97 -21.89
C GLU A 122 16.14 -21.30 -20.79
N ILE A 123 15.82 -20.05 -20.42
CA ILE A 123 16.48 -19.36 -19.30
C ILE A 123 16.27 -20.11 -17.98
N ILE A 124 15.05 -20.59 -17.71
CA ILE A 124 14.76 -21.36 -16.48
C ILE A 124 15.55 -22.68 -16.47
N LYS A 125 15.62 -23.40 -17.59
CA LYS A 125 16.41 -24.64 -17.69
C LYS A 125 17.89 -24.39 -17.44
N GLU A 126 18.46 -23.38 -18.10
CA GLU A 126 19.87 -23.00 -17.92
C GLU A 126 20.16 -22.62 -16.47
N TYR A 127 19.27 -21.86 -15.84
CA TYR A 127 19.39 -21.49 -14.43
C TYR A 127 19.41 -22.71 -13.50
N ILE A 128 18.49 -23.66 -13.69
CA ILE A 128 18.44 -24.90 -12.88
C ILE A 128 19.75 -25.69 -13.03
N LEU A 129 20.22 -25.87 -14.27
CA LEU A 129 21.42 -26.65 -14.58
C LEU A 129 22.73 -25.99 -14.11
N SER A 130 22.74 -24.66 -13.99
CA SER A 130 23.89 -23.90 -13.50
C SER A 130 24.10 -24.02 -11.97
N HIS A 131 23.08 -24.46 -11.23
CA HIS A 131 23.12 -24.45 -9.77
C HIS A 131 23.87 -25.65 -9.17
N ILE A 132 24.75 -25.37 -8.21
CA ILE A 132 25.65 -26.36 -7.58
C ILE A 132 24.86 -27.49 -6.88
N PHE A 133 23.66 -27.21 -6.39
CA PHE A 133 22.80 -28.20 -5.74
C PHE A 133 22.05 -29.10 -6.74
N PHE A 134 21.93 -28.70 -8.02
CA PHE A 134 21.27 -29.48 -9.07
C PHE A 134 22.13 -29.58 -10.35
N PRO A 135 23.32 -30.23 -10.31
CA PRO A 135 24.20 -30.40 -11.47
C PRO A 135 23.73 -31.49 -12.45
N ARG A 136 22.61 -32.14 -12.16
CA ARG A 136 21.92 -33.13 -13.00
C ARG A 136 20.59 -32.52 -13.41
N ASP A 137 20.08 -32.83 -14.61
CA ASP A 137 18.65 -32.62 -14.91
C ASP A 137 17.83 -33.14 -13.70
N CYS A 138 16.67 -32.56 -13.35
CA CYS A 138 15.90 -32.98 -12.17
C CYS A 138 15.56 -34.50 -12.13
N ASN A 139 15.82 -35.24 -13.22
CA ASN A 139 15.72 -36.69 -13.39
C ASN A 139 17.03 -37.48 -13.29
N GLY A 140 18.18 -36.85 -13.08
CA GLY A 140 19.46 -37.50 -12.79
C GLY A 140 20.46 -37.62 -13.95
N ASN A 141 20.24 -36.98 -15.10
CA ASN A 141 21.21 -37.03 -16.21
C ASN A 141 22.34 -35.99 -16.03
N ILE A 142 23.59 -36.44 -16.22
CA ILE A 142 24.84 -35.73 -15.92
C ILE A 142 25.18 -34.75 -17.06
N THR A 143 25.43 -33.47 -16.75
CA THR A 143 25.92 -32.49 -17.74
C THR A 143 27.18 -31.72 -17.32
N THR A 144 27.74 -31.94 -16.13
CA THR A 144 29.03 -31.33 -15.74
C THR A 144 29.97 -32.29 -15.00
N SER A 145 31.28 -32.11 -15.21
CA SER A 145 32.36 -32.83 -14.52
C SER A 145 33.17 -31.86 -13.64
N PRO A 146 33.63 -32.23 -12.42
CA PRO A 146 33.48 -33.50 -11.72
C PRO A 146 32.24 -33.56 -10.78
N PRO A 147 31.60 -34.73 -10.61
CA PRO A 147 30.32 -34.86 -9.91
C PRO A 147 30.47 -34.89 -8.38
N LEU A 148 29.78 -33.99 -7.68
CA LEU A 148 29.42 -34.22 -6.28
C LEU A 148 28.29 -35.26 -6.26
N ASN A 149 28.57 -36.44 -5.71
CA ASN A 149 27.64 -37.57 -5.70
C ASN A 149 26.64 -37.41 -4.54
N TYR A 150 25.66 -36.53 -4.69
CA TYR A 150 24.58 -36.35 -3.72
C TYR A 150 23.35 -37.19 -4.11
N GLU A 151 22.79 -37.92 -3.14
CA GLU A 151 21.48 -38.55 -3.25
C GLU A 151 20.44 -37.57 -2.67
N TYR A 152 19.47 -37.15 -3.49
CA TYR A 152 18.47 -36.17 -3.09
C TYR A 152 17.43 -36.80 -2.18
N PRO A 153 17.09 -36.17 -1.04
CA PRO A 153 16.02 -36.69 -0.18
C PRO A 153 14.70 -36.72 -0.97
N THR A 154 14.00 -37.85 -0.88
CA THR A 154 12.65 -38.08 -1.42
C THR A 154 11.60 -38.21 -0.32
N GLU A 155 12.01 -38.57 0.90
CA GLU A 155 11.17 -38.70 2.08
C GLU A 155 11.32 -37.49 3.00
N GLY A 156 10.25 -37.05 3.68
CA GLY A 156 10.26 -35.85 4.53
C GLY A 156 10.30 -34.50 3.77
N CYS A 157 10.17 -34.52 2.45
CA CYS A 157 10.22 -33.32 1.60
C CYS A 157 8.95 -32.46 1.60
N ASN A 158 7.83 -33.02 2.06
CA ASN A 158 6.55 -32.33 2.18
C ASN A 158 6.19 -32.01 3.65
N SER A 159 7.08 -32.30 4.60
CA SER A 159 6.82 -32.14 6.04
C SER A 159 7.24 -30.78 6.59
N SER A 160 7.34 -29.74 5.75
CA SER A 160 7.14 -28.37 6.23
C SER A 160 5.63 -28.17 6.45
N SER A 161 5.17 -28.70 7.58
CA SER A 161 3.86 -28.43 8.14
C SER A 161 3.65 -26.92 8.27
N GLN A 162 2.99 -26.26 7.30
CA GLN A 162 2.08 -25.11 7.52
C GLN A 162 1.40 -24.48 6.29
N LEU A 163 1.68 -24.82 5.03
CA LEU A 163 1.14 -24.06 3.89
C LEU A 163 0.30 -24.87 2.88
N SER A 164 -0.93 -25.25 3.26
CA SER A 164 -1.90 -25.75 2.26
C SER A 164 -3.20 -24.95 2.17
N ASN A 165 -3.57 -24.17 3.19
CA ASN A 165 -4.82 -23.37 3.15
C ASN A 165 -4.66 -21.85 3.17
N ARG A 166 -3.44 -21.33 3.42
CA ARG A 166 -3.19 -19.87 3.38
C ARG A 166 -2.62 -19.45 2.03
N PRO A 167 -3.10 -18.35 1.43
CA PRO A 167 -2.53 -17.80 0.22
C PRO A 167 -1.13 -17.25 0.53
N LYS A 168 -0.16 -17.57 -0.33
CA LYS A 168 1.23 -17.10 -0.22
C LYS A 168 1.32 -15.66 -0.72
N CYS A 169 0.89 -14.71 0.10
CA CYS A 169 0.93 -13.30 -0.26
C CYS A 169 2.32 -12.71 -0.03
N PHE A 170 2.78 -11.90 -0.98
CA PHE A 170 4.08 -11.23 -0.91
C PHE A 170 3.89 -9.79 -0.51
N LYS A 171 4.77 -9.26 0.33
CA LYS A 171 4.71 -7.83 0.68
C LYS A 171 4.80 -6.98 -0.59
N PRO A 172 3.96 -5.93 -0.74
CA PRO A 172 3.08 -5.33 0.27
C PRO A 172 1.69 -5.97 0.39
N LEU A 173 1.36 -6.99 -0.40
CA LEU A 173 0.06 -7.67 -0.35
C LEU A 173 -0.15 -8.37 1.00
N ILE A 174 -1.40 -8.39 1.42
CA ILE A 174 -1.87 -9.03 2.65
C ILE A 174 -2.85 -10.16 2.33
N GLU A 175 -3.01 -11.09 3.27
CA GLU A 175 -3.92 -12.23 3.16
C GLU A 175 -5.39 -11.76 3.22
N ASP A 176 -6.22 -12.28 2.31
CA ASP A 176 -7.66 -12.11 2.37
C ASP A 176 -8.24 -13.08 3.39
N HIS A 177 -8.49 -12.61 4.61
CA HIS A 177 -9.09 -13.42 5.68
C HIS A 177 -10.40 -14.10 5.24
N LYS A 178 -11.23 -13.41 4.45
CA LYS A 178 -12.51 -13.94 3.99
C LYS A 178 -12.34 -15.10 3.01
N TRP A 179 -11.30 -15.06 2.18
CA TRP A 179 -10.97 -16.15 1.26
C TRP A 179 -10.53 -17.41 2.00
N VAL A 180 -9.79 -17.26 3.10
CA VAL A 180 -9.32 -18.37 3.92
C VAL A 180 -10.48 -18.99 4.69
N GLU A 181 -11.29 -18.17 5.35
CA GLU A 181 -12.44 -18.62 6.16
C GLU A 181 -13.49 -19.36 5.32
N THR A 182 -13.69 -18.92 4.07
CA THR A 182 -14.71 -19.48 3.18
C THR A 182 -14.17 -20.59 2.26
N ASN A 183 -12.99 -21.15 2.55
CA ASN A 183 -12.33 -22.16 1.72
C ASN A 183 -12.32 -21.78 0.23
N LYS A 184 -11.89 -20.56 -0.08
CA LYS A 184 -11.71 -20.01 -1.44
C LYS A 184 -13.00 -19.64 -2.20
N SER A 185 -14.16 -19.63 -1.54
CA SER A 185 -15.44 -19.35 -2.21
C SER A 185 -15.80 -17.87 -2.30
N GLU A 186 -15.41 -17.05 -1.32
CA GLU A 186 -15.67 -15.62 -1.30
C GLU A 186 -14.37 -14.81 -1.18
N ILE A 187 -14.38 -13.59 -1.75
CA ILE A 187 -13.29 -12.61 -1.62
C ILE A 187 -13.82 -11.32 -1.03
N THR A 188 -12.99 -10.61 -0.28
CA THR A 188 -13.37 -9.35 0.40
C THR A 188 -13.77 -8.27 -0.60
N SER A 189 -12.98 -8.07 -1.65
CA SER A 189 -13.30 -7.14 -2.74
C SER A 189 -12.75 -7.63 -4.07
N LYS A 190 -13.62 -7.68 -5.10
CA LYS A 190 -13.22 -7.91 -6.49
C LYS A 190 -12.37 -6.79 -7.08
N GLU A 191 -12.26 -5.64 -6.43
CA GLU A 191 -11.44 -4.54 -6.94
C GLU A 191 -10.02 -4.58 -6.37
N PHE A 192 -9.88 -5.01 -5.11
CA PHE A 192 -8.60 -4.94 -4.37
C PHE A 192 -7.97 -6.31 -4.08
N CYS A 193 -8.71 -7.41 -4.25
CA CYS A 193 -8.26 -8.77 -3.92
C CYS A 193 -8.28 -9.69 -5.13
N ARG A 194 -7.26 -10.55 -5.22
CA ARG A 194 -7.06 -11.59 -6.22
C ARG A 194 -6.35 -12.80 -5.62
N ASN A 195 -6.85 -14.01 -5.92
CA ASN A 195 -6.21 -15.27 -5.53
C ASN A 195 -5.91 -15.39 -4.01
N GLY A 196 -6.77 -14.82 -3.15
CA GLY A 196 -6.59 -14.80 -1.70
C GLY A 196 -5.62 -13.73 -1.18
N CYS A 197 -5.07 -12.87 -2.04
CA CYS A 197 -4.22 -11.76 -1.65
C CYS A 197 -4.86 -10.41 -2.00
N CYS A 198 -4.70 -9.41 -1.13
CA CYS A 198 -5.25 -8.08 -1.30
C CYS A 198 -4.17 -7.00 -1.22
N VAL A 199 -4.40 -5.89 -1.92
CA VAL A 199 -3.61 -4.67 -1.74
C VAL A 199 -4.09 -3.97 -0.46
N PRO A 200 -3.19 -3.67 0.50
CA PRO A 200 -3.59 -3.00 1.74
C PRO A 200 -4.00 -1.54 1.47
N CYS A 201 -4.94 -1.06 2.28
CA CYS A 201 -5.28 0.35 2.35
C CYS A 201 -4.41 1.04 3.42
N PRO A 202 -3.87 2.26 3.18
CA PRO A 202 -3.95 3.07 1.96
C PRO A 202 -2.93 2.66 0.88
N GLN A 203 -3.39 2.51 -0.37
CA GLN A 203 -2.58 2.02 -1.49
C GLN A 203 -1.31 2.84 -1.77
N PRO A 204 -1.30 4.19 -1.66
CA PRO A 204 -0.09 4.97 -1.90
C PRO A 204 1.08 4.56 -1.00
N TYR A 205 0.84 4.05 0.20
CA TYR A 205 1.92 3.70 1.14
C TYR A 205 2.72 2.49 0.67
N ALA A 206 2.13 1.64 -0.18
CA ALA A 206 2.79 0.50 -0.80
C ALA A 206 3.74 0.91 -1.94
N LEU A 207 3.56 2.09 -2.53
CA LEU A 207 4.33 2.57 -3.68
C LEU A 207 5.61 3.32 -3.28
N TYR A 208 5.68 3.82 -2.04
CA TYR A 208 6.81 4.59 -1.54
C TYR A 208 7.58 3.81 -0.47
N PRO A 209 8.88 4.12 -0.26
CA PRO A 209 9.66 3.47 0.78
C PRO A 209 9.00 3.60 2.16
N PRO A 210 9.18 2.59 3.04
CA PRO A 210 8.51 2.56 4.33
C PRO A 210 8.83 3.82 5.14
N ASN A 211 7.81 4.32 5.85
CA ASN A 211 7.85 5.52 6.69
C ASN A 211 8.03 6.87 5.97
N GLN A 212 8.28 6.94 4.65
CA GLN A 212 8.43 8.23 3.94
C GLN A 212 7.10 8.99 3.88
N MET A 213 6.05 8.35 3.36
CA MET A 213 4.72 8.98 3.26
C MET A 213 4.15 9.34 4.62
N LYS A 214 4.33 8.47 5.63
CA LYS A 214 3.90 8.73 7.00
C LYS A 214 4.54 9.99 7.57
N LYS A 215 5.85 10.19 7.37
CA LYS A 215 6.56 11.42 7.79
C LYS A 215 6.04 12.66 7.07
N GLY A 216 5.84 12.56 5.76
CA GLY A 216 5.30 13.66 4.94
C GLY A 216 3.91 14.09 5.43
N PHE A 217 3.01 13.13 5.67
CA PHE A 217 1.68 13.45 6.17
C PHE A 217 1.70 14.02 7.59
N ILE A 218 2.52 13.50 8.51
CA ILE A 218 2.68 14.08 9.85
C ILE A 218 3.11 15.56 9.75
N ALA A 219 4.07 15.90 8.89
CA ALA A 219 4.48 17.28 8.69
C ALA A 219 3.32 18.16 8.20
N THR A 220 2.54 17.70 7.22
CA THR A 220 1.36 18.45 6.74
C THR A 220 0.27 18.59 7.81
N GLN A 221 0.09 17.60 8.68
CA GLN A 221 -0.87 17.67 9.78
C GLN A 221 -0.46 18.72 10.81
N ILE A 222 0.82 18.80 11.16
CA ILE A 222 1.32 19.85 12.06
C ILE A 222 1.02 21.23 11.49
N LEU A 223 1.27 21.46 10.20
CA LEU A 223 0.96 22.73 9.54
C LEU A 223 -0.55 23.04 9.60
N ARG A 224 -1.41 22.05 9.31
CA ARG A 224 -2.87 22.22 9.40
C ARG A 224 -3.36 22.53 10.82
N ILE A 225 -2.73 21.92 11.84
CA ILE A 225 -3.03 22.22 13.25
C ILE A 225 -2.69 23.69 13.57
N LEU A 226 -1.53 24.18 13.10
CA LEU A 226 -1.17 25.59 13.26
C LEU A 226 -2.15 26.52 12.53
N SER A 227 -2.59 26.13 11.33
CA SER A 227 -3.58 26.90 10.56
C SER A 227 -4.95 26.99 11.25
N VAL A 228 -5.45 25.91 11.85
CA VAL A 228 -6.74 25.96 12.56
C VAL A 228 -6.67 26.81 13.84
N ILE A 229 -5.53 26.76 14.56
CA ILE A 229 -5.30 27.62 15.72
C ILE A 229 -5.26 29.09 15.30
N GLY A 230 -4.47 29.43 14.27
CA GLY A 230 -4.34 30.80 13.78
C GLY A 230 -5.67 31.37 13.25
N SER A 231 -6.38 30.61 12.41
CA SER A 231 -7.70 31.03 11.92
C SER A 231 -8.75 31.11 13.02
N GLY A 232 -8.67 30.25 14.04
CA GLY A 232 -9.53 30.30 15.22
C GLY A 232 -9.32 31.56 16.06
N ILE A 233 -8.07 31.97 16.27
CA ILE A 233 -7.74 33.23 16.97
C ILE A 233 -8.34 34.43 16.22
N ILE A 234 -8.15 34.49 14.89
CA ILE A 234 -8.70 35.57 14.05
C ILE A 234 -10.23 35.60 14.18
N LEU A 235 -10.90 34.46 13.98
CA LEU A 235 -12.35 34.37 14.10
C LEU A 235 -12.83 34.83 15.48
N PHE A 236 -12.19 34.37 16.55
CA PHE A 236 -12.53 34.75 17.91
C PHE A 236 -12.36 36.25 18.15
N SER A 237 -11.29 36.87 17.66
CA SER A 237 -11.09 38.32 17.75
C SER A 237 -12.23 39.11 17.08
N TYR A 238 -12.63 38.74 15.86
CA TYR A 238 -13.74 39.42 15.17
C TYR A 238 -15.09 39.20 15.87
N VAL A 239 -15.29 38.05 16.51
CA VAL A 239 -16.51 37.79 17.29
C VAL A 239 -16.53 38.64 18.56
N VAL A 240 -15.43 38.71 19.32
CA VAL A 240 -15.44 39.38 20.64
C VAL A 240 -15.44 40.90 20.54
N LEU A 241 -14.75 41.50 19.57
CA LEU A 241 -14.62 42.96 19.51
C LEU A 241 -15.88 43.62 18.89
N PRO A 242 -16.66 44.41 19.66
CA PRO A 242 -17.97 44.92 19.24
C PRO A 242 -17.92 45.94 18.09
N GLY A 243 -16.76 46.51 17.76
CA GLY A 243 -16.57 47.46 16.66
C GLY A 243 -16.35 46.83 15.27
N TYR A 244 -16.18 45.51 15.18
CA TYR A 244 -15.85 44.82 13.92
C TYR A 244 -17.04 44.13 13.26
N ARG A 245 -18.25 44.29 13.81
CA ARG A 245 -19.49 43.72 13.29
C ARG A 245 -20.27 44.68 12.36
N THR A 246 -19.61 45.71 11.86
CA THR A 246 -20.14 46.69 10.89
C THR A 246 -19.52 46.46 9.51
N HIS A 247 -20.12 46.99 8.43
CA HIS A 247 -19.43 46.99 7.13
C HIS A 247 -18.19 47.88 7.19
N PRO A 248 -17.11 47.52 6.48
CA PRO A 248 -16.91 46.32 5.64
C PRO A 248 -16.43 45.07 6.40
N ASN A 249 -16.11 45.22 7.69
CA ASN A 249 -15.45 44.20 8.54
C ASN A 249 -16.28 42.92 8.71
N ILE A 250 -17.61 43.00 8.57
CA ILE A 250 -18.49 41.83 8.61
C ILE A 250 -18.21 40.82 7.48
N LEU A 251 -17.75 41.27 6.30
CA LEU A 251 -17.35 40.37 5.21
C LEU A 251 -16.10 39.56 5.61
N ILE A 252 -15.17 40.20 6.33
CA ILE A 252 -13.95 39.58 6.84
C ILE A 252 -14.28 38.55 7.92
N LEU A 253 -15.30 38.80 8.75
CA LEU A 253 -15.78 37.81 9.72
C LEU A 253 -16.25 36.53 9.03
N PHE A 254 -17.06 36.61 7.97
CA PHE A 254 -17.55 35.43 7.25
C PHE A 254 -16.47 34.72 6.43
N ALA A 255 -15.53 35.47 5.85
CA ALA A 255 -14.33 34.90 5.25
C ALA A 255 -13.49 34.13 6.29
N SER A 256 -13.27 34.73 7.46
CA SER A 256 -12.54 34.11 8.57
C SER A 256 -13.24 32.85 9.08
N LEU A 257 -14.58 32.86 9.17
CA LEU A 257 -15.38 31.68 9.52
C LEU A 257 -15.19 30.57 8.48
N SER A 258 -15.22 30.90 7.19
CA SER A 258 -15.03 29.92 6.10
C SER A 258 -13.63 29.30 6.14
N ILE A 259 -12.59 30.11 6.35
CA ILE A 259 -11.20 29.66 6.48
C ILE A 259 -11.02 28.77 7.72
N PHE A 260 -11.67 29.11 8.83
CA PHE A 260 -11.67 28.28 10.04
C PHE A 260 -12.36 26.93 9.80
N LEU A 261 -13.52 26.91 9.14
CA LEU A 261 -14.19 25.67 8.76
C LEU A 261 -13.32 24.81 7.83
N TYR A 262 -12.62 25.43 6.88
CA TYR A 262 -11.67 24.73 6.01
C TYR A 262 -10.53 24.11 6.82
N SER A 263 -9.92 24.89 7.72
CA SER A 263 -8.82 24.42 8.56
C SER A 263 -9.26 23.34 9.57
N SER A 264 -10.52 23.36 10.00
CA SER A 264 -11.10 22.38 10.93
C SER A 264 -11.17 20.95 10.39
N ASN A 265 -10.98 20.75 9.07
CA ASN A 265 -10.85 19.42 8.46
C ASN A 265 -9.75 18.56 9.12
N VAL A 266 -8.74 19.19 9.71
CA VAL A 266 -7.66 18.51 10.42
C VAL A 266 -8.17 17.64 11.58
N PHE A 267 -9.28 18.02 12.23
CA PHE A 267 -9.83 17.27 13.36
C PHE A 267 -10.25 15.85 12.99
N PHE A 268 -10.64 15.61 11.74
CA PHE A 268 -11.01 14.27 11.26
C PHE A 268 -9.82 13.33 11.13
N SER A 269 -8.62 13.83 10.89
CA SER A 269 -7.42 13.01 10.66
C SER A 269 -6.36 13.14 11.75
N ILE A 270 -6.70 13.81 12.87
CA ILE A 270 -5.81 13.99 14.01
C ILE A 270 -5.53 12.63 14.69
N MET A 271 -4.27 12.45 15.10
CA MET A 271 -3.70 11.22 15.69
C MET A 271 -3.62 10.02 14.75
N ASP A 272 -4.71 9.69 14.08
CA ASP A 272 -4.82 8.55 13.18
C ASP A 272 -5.40 8.97 11.83
N PRO A 273 -4.55 9.17 10.80
CA PRO A 273 -5.02 9.46 9.44
C PRO A 273 -5.70 8.28 8.76
N GLU A 274 -5.39 7.04 9.15
CA GLU A 274 -5.87 5.84 8.47
C GLU A 274 -7.39 5.68 8.64
N ARG A 275 -7.96 6.14 9.77
CA ARG A 275 -9.42 6.18 9.99
C ARG A 275 -10.21 7.00 8.97
N VAL A 276 -9.55 7.98 8.31
CA VAL A 276 -10.16 8.77 7.22
C VAL A 276 -9.91 8.07 5.89
N GLN A 277 -8.73 7.49 5.69
CA GLN A 277 -8.30 6.89 4.43
C GLN A 277 -8.98 5.54 4.15
N CYS A 278 -9.21 4.73 5.20
CA CYS A 278 -9.61 3.34 5.09
C CYS A 278 -10.83 3.03 5.97
N ALA A 279 -11.76 2.24 5.41
CA ALA A 279 -12.89 1.70 6.15
C ALA A 279 -12.57 0.34 6.78
N THR A 280 -11.71 -0.43 6.12
CA THR A 280 -11.09 -1.67 6.63
C THR A 280 -9.63 -1.71 6.17
N GLU A 281 -8.86 -2.71 6.59
CA GLU A 281 -7.45 -2.89 6.19
C GLU A 281 -7.23 -3.01 4.67
N ILE A 282 -8.29 -3.30 3.91
CA ILE A 282 -8.26 -3.48 2.44
C ILE A 282 -9.08 -2.39 1.73
N ILE A 283 -10.23 -2.01 2.30
CA ILE A 283 -11.23 -1.20 1.60
C ILE A 283 -11.00 0.29 1.89
N PRO A 284 -10.76 1.13 0.86
CA PRO A 284 -10.65 2.57 1.05
C PRO A 284 -11.98 3.19 1.48
N SER A 285 -11.88 4.30 2.22
CA SER A 285 -13.04 5.03 2.68
C SER A 285 -13.81 5.68 1.54
N THR A 286 -15.13 5.60 1.63
CA THR A 286 -16.11 6.27 0.80
C THR A 286 -17.14 6.91 1.71
N GLN A 287 -17.93 7.86 1.21
CA GLN A 287 -19.02 8.41 2.01
C GLN A 287 -20.08 7.35 2.42
N ALA A 288 -20.15 6.21 1.74
CA ALA A 288 -21.13 5.17 2.03
C ALA A 288 -20.65 4.22 3.15
N ASN A 289 -19.39 3.80 3.11
CA ASN A 289 -18.82 2.88 4.11
C ASN A 289 -18.25 3.60 5.35
N ASN A 290 -17.88 4.89 5.23
CA ASN A 290 -17.31 5.70 6.29
C ASN A 290 -17.92 7.12 6.27
N PRO A 291 -19.23 7.25 6.56
CA PRO A 291 -19.96 8.51 6.40
C PRO A 291 -19.46 9.61 7.33
N PHE A 292 -19.00 9.26 8.54
CA PHE A 292 -18.56 10.24 9.53
C PHE A 292 -17.14 10.76 9.29
N PHE A 293 -16.15 9.89 9.12
CA PHE A 293 -14.77 10.36 8.97
C PHE A 293 -14.44 10.79 7.55
N CYS A 294 -15.01 10.13 6.54
CA CYS A 294 -14.73 10.44 5.14
C CYS A 294 -15.83 11.29 4.51
N GLY A 295 -17.09 10.91 4.66
CA GLY A 295 -18.22 11.63 4.06
C GLY A 295 -18.36 13.06 4.58
N LEU A 296 -18.44 13.23 5.91
CA LEU A 296 -18.58 14.55 6.53
C LEU A 296 -17.33 15.42 6.34
N GLN A 297 -16.13 14.83 6.45
CA GLN A 297 -14.88 15.55 6.20
C GLN A 297 -14.80 16.06 4.75
N GLY A 298 -15.10 15.21 3.76
CA GLY A 298 -15.11 15.63 2.37
C GLY A 298 -16.17 16.70 2.08
N ALA A 299 -17.37 16.57 2.68
CA ALA A 299 -18.42 17.57 2.53
C ALA A 299 -18.02 18.92 3.15
N LEU A 300 -17.44 18.90 4.35
CA LEU A 300 -16.93 20.10 5.01
C LEU A 300 -15.83 20.75 4.19
N LEU A 301 -14.90 19.97 3.64
CA LEU A 301 -13.82 20.44 2.77
C LEU A 301 -14.39 21.15 1.53
N ILE A 302 -15.30 20.53 0.80
CA ILE A 302 -15.94 21.12 -0.40
C ILE A 302 -16.66 22.43 -0.04
N PHE A 303 -17.53 22.39 0.98
CA PHE A 303 -18.31 23.54 1.40
C PHE A 303 -17.42 24.71 1.80
N SER A 304 -16.44 24.46 2.68
CA SER A 304 -15.60 25.51 3.24
C SER A 304 -14.61 26.10 2.24
N SER A 305 -14.07 25.30 1.30
CA SER A 305 -13.22 25.82 0.23
C SER A 305 -13.98 26.78 -0.69
N LEU A 306 -15.17 26.38 -1.15
CA LEU A 306 -16.00 27.22 -2.02
C LEU A 306 -16.51 28.46 -1.29
N ALA A 307 -16.96 28.32 -0.04
CA ALA A 307 -17.35 29.46 0.78
C ALA A 307 -16.20 30.44 0.98
N THR A 308 -14.99 29.94 1.25
CA THR A 308 -13.80 30.79 1.39
C THR A 308 -13.53 31.58 0.12
N ALA A 309 -13.55 30.93 -1.05
CA ALA A 309 -13.33 31.61 -2.32
C ALA A 309 -14.37 32.72 -2.58
N ILE A 310 -15.65 32.42 -2.36
CA ILE A 310 -16.73 33.40 -2.59
C ILE A 310 -16.64 34.58 -1.60
N TRP A 311 -16.43 34.33 -0.30
CA TRP A 311 -16.34 35.41 0.69
C TRP A 311 -15.10 36.29 0.49
N VAL A 312 -13.96 35.70 0.11
CA VAL A 312 -12.76 36.46 -0.28
C VAL A 312 -13.03 37.26 -1.56
N GLY A 313 -13.71 36.66 -2.54
CA GLY A 313 -14.17 37.36 -3.75
C GLY A 313 -15.06 38.57 -3.44
N PHE A 314 -15.98 38.44 -2.48
CA PHE A 314 -16.80 39.57 -2.03
C PHE A 314 -15.98 40.68 -1.35
N ILE A 315 -14.94 40.34 -0.59
CA ILE A 315 -14.03 41.36 -0.02
C ILE A 315 -13.35 42.14 -1.14
N ILE A 316 -12.80 41.44 -2.14
CA ILE A 316 -12.11 42.05 -3.29
C ILE A 316 -13.08 42.93 -4.08
N LEU A 317 -14.28 42.42 -4.37
CA LEU A 317 -15.29 43.16 -5.12
C LEU A 317 -15.80 44.37 -4.34
N ASN A 318 -16.04 44.24 -3.03
CA ASN A 318 -16.43 45.35 -2.18
C ASN A 318 -15.36 46.45 -2.18
N LEU A 319 -14.08 46.09 -2.08
CA LEU A 319 -12.98 47.04 -2.17
C LEU A 319 -12.99 47.78 -3.52
N HIS A 320 -13.14 47.06 -4.63
CA HIS A 320 -13.20 47.67 -5.96
C HIS A 320 -14.37 48.65 -6.10
N VAL A 321 -15.58 48.23 -5.72
CA VAL A 321 -16.80 49.04 -5.84
C VAL A 321 -16.73 50.29 -4.95
N GLN A 322 -16.20 50.17 -3.74
CA GLN A 322 -16.01 51.32 -2.84
C GLN A 322 -14.94 52.28 -3.36
N THR A 323 -13.78 51.78 -3.80
CA THR A 323 -12.66 52.65 -4.18
C THR A 323 -12.81 53.25 -5.59
N VAL A 324 -13.22 52.44 -6.57
CA VAL A 324 -13.25 52.86 -7.99
C VAL A 324 -14.59 53.49 -8.36
N TRP A 325 -15.69 52.95 -7.84
CA TRP A 325 -17.05 53.42 -8.18
C TRP A 325 -17.70 54.27 -7.09
N ASN A 326 -17.02 54.46 -5.94
CA ASN A 326 -17.53 55.23 -4.79
C ASN A 326 -18.96 54.83 -4.40
N SER A 327 -19.25 53.52 -4.47
CA SER A 327 -20.59 52.98 -4.24
C SER A 327 -20.59 52.02 -3.04
N ASN A 328 -21.67 52.08 -2.25
CA ASN A 328 -21.87 51.20 -1.09
C ASN A 328 -22.92 50.10 -1.37
N ILE A 329 -23.15 49.76 -2.64
CA ILE A 329 -24.19 48.80 -3.04
C ILE A 329 -24.09 47.43 -2.36
N MET A 330 -22.89 47.00 -1.97
CA MET A 330 -22.65 45.73 -1.25
C MET A 330 -23.20 45.75 0.18
N ASP A 331 -23.23 46.92 0.81
CA ASP A 331 -23.78 47.11 2.14
C ASP A 331 -25.32 46.97 2.10
N ASP A 332 -25.93 47.62 1.10
CA ASP A 332 -27.38 47.62 0.86
C ASP A 332 -27.93 46.24 0.46
N LYS A 333 -27.11 45.41 -0.18
CA LYS A 333 -27.52 44.10 -0.74
C LYS A 333 -27.03 42.90 0.09
N ARG A 334 -26.78 43.09 1.38
CA ARG A 334 -26.27 42.06 2.31
C ARG A 334 -26.97 40.71 2.26
N VAL A 335 -28.30 40.70 2.15
CA VAL A 335 -29.08 39.44 2.10
C VAL A 335 -28.68 38.61 0.88
N TYR A 336 -28.47 39.25 -0.28
CA TYR A 336 -28.04 38.57 -1.49
C TYR A 336 -26.62 38.02 -1.37
N LEU A 337 -25.71 38.76 -0.73
CA LEU A 337 -24.36 38.27 -0.43
C LEU A 337 -24.40 37.01 0.43
N HIS A 338 -25.28 36.94 1.43
CA HIS A 338 -25.46 35.73 2.24
C HIS A 338 -26.02 34.55 1.45
N ILE A 339 -27.05 34.78 0.64
CA ILE A 339 -27.65 33.74 -0.21
C ILE A 339 -26.61 33.16 -1.16
N ILE A 340 -25.80 34.01 -1.81
CA ILE A 340 -24.78 33.57 -2.76
C ILE A 340 -23.60 32.93 -2.01
N GLY A 341 -23.08 33.61 -0.98
CA GLY A 341 -21.89 33.22 -0.22
C GLY A 341 -22.00 31.91 0.53
N TRP A 342 -23.19 31.57 1.03
CA TRP A 342 -23.44 30.29 1.70
C TRP A 342 -24.26 29.32 0.86
N GLY A 343 -25.18 29.81 0.04
CA GLY A 343 -26.08 28.98 -0.76
C GLY A 343 -25.37 28.26 -1.90
N ILE A 344 -24.51 28.94 -2.67
CA ILE A 344 -23.78 28.28 -3.77
C ILE A 344 -22.89 27.13 -3.23
N PRO A 345 -22.03 27.34 -2.21
CA PRO A 345 -21.25 26.25 -1.61
C PRO A 345 -22.13 25.12 -1.06
N ALA A 346 -23.24 25.45 -0.41
CA ALA A 346 -24.17 24.45 0.12
C ALA A 346 -24.78 23.59 -0.98
N ILE A 347 -25.27 24.20 -2.07
CA ILE A 347 -25.89 23.49 -3.20
C ILE A 347 -24.87 22.55 -3.85
N LEU A 348 -23.65 23.03 -4.15
CA LEU A 348 -22.60 22.20 -4.77
C LEU A 348 -22.20 21.03 -3.86
N THR A 349 -22.11 21.27 -2.53
CA THR A 349 -21.81 20.21 -1.56
C THR A 349 -22.94 19.19 -1.47
N ILE A 350 -24.21 19.63 -1.50
CA ILE A 350 -25.38 18.74 -1.51
C ILE A 350 -25.38 17.88 -2.78
N ILE A 351 -25.05 18.45 -3.93
CA ILE A 351 -24.93 17.70 -5.19
C ILE A 351 -23.87 16.61 -5.03
N ALA A 352 -22.66 16.94 -4.56
CA ALA A 352 -21.58 15.98 -4.37
C ALA A 352 -21.94 14.83 -3.41
N LEU A 353 -22.66 15.15 -2.33
CA LEU A 353 -23.19 14.15 -1.38
C LEU A 353 -24.25 13.26 -2.02
N LYS A 354 -25.18 13.84 -2.79
CA LYS A 354 -26.27 13.08 -3.44
C LYS A 354 -25.75 12.16 -4.55
N THR A 355 -24.70 12.54 -5.25
CA THR A 355 -24.09 11.74 -6.32
C THR A 355 -23.13 10.66 -5.83
N ASN A 356 -22.96 10.49 -4.50
CA ASN A 356 -21.97 9.60 -3.91
C ASN A 356 -20.57 9.79 -4.50
N SER A 357 -20.18 11.05 -4.66
CA SER A 357 -18.94 11.44 -5.30
C SER A 357 -17.78 11.64 -4.31
N ILE A 358 -17.97 11.45 -3.01
CA ILE A 358 -16.91 11.63 -2.01
C ILE A 358 -16.24 10.29 -1.66
N ASN A 359 -14.92 10.23 -1.83
CA ASN A 359 -14.08 9.08 -1.48
C ASN A 359 -12.67 9.52 -1.05
N TYR A 360 -11.93 8.60 -0.42
CA TYR A 360 -10.53 8.81 -0.10
C TYR A 360 -9.72 8.93 -1.40
N GLN A 361 -9.10 10.09 -1.62
CA GLN A 361 -8.40 10.37 -2.88
C GLN A 361 -7.03 11.03 -2.70
N PHE A 362 -6.85 11.92 -1.71
CA PHE A 362 -5.63 12.69 -1.57
C PHE A 362 -5.11 12.69 -0.14
N ALA A 363 -3.85 12.30 0.03
CA ALA A 363 -3.13 12.41 1.30
C ALA A 363 -3.92 11.81 2.48
N THR A 364 -4.44 12.65 3.36
CA THR A 364 -5.23 12.29 4.55
C THR A 364 -6.66 12.85 4.49
N LEU A 365 -7.14 13.14 3.28
CA LEU A 365 -8.42 13.80 3.01
C LEU A 365 -9.28 12.96 2.06
N CYS A 366 -10.56 12.91 2.37
CA CYS A 366 -11.60 12.55 1.44
C CYS A 366 -12.00 13.75 0.60
N PHE A 367 -12.22 13.49 -0.68
CA PHE A 367 -12.46 14.52 -1.68
C PHE A 367 -13.43 14.00 -2.75
N VAL A 368 -13.81 14.87 -3.68
CA VAL A 368 -14.59 14.45 -4.84
C VAL A 368 -13.76 13.52 -5.71
N LYS A 369 -14.38 12.44 -6.21
CA LYS A 369 -13.84 11.52 -7.22
C LYS A 369 -13.18 12.30 -8.36
N VAL A 370 -12.06 11.78 -8.87
CA VAL A 370 -11.23 12.46 -9.87
C VAL A 370 -12.06 12.86 -11.10
N GLU A 371 -12.97 12.00 -11.54
CA GLU A 371 -13.81 12.20 -12.72
C GLU A 371 -14.78 13.39 -12.56
N ALA A 372 -15.24 13.64 -11.34
CA ALA A 372 -16.17 14.72 -11.01
C ALA A 372 -15.49 15.96 -10.40
N SER A 373 -14.22 15.86 -10.02
CA SER A 373 -13.49 16.89 -9.28
C SER A 373 -13.39 18.22 -10.04
N ASN A 374 -13.14 18.18 -11.35
CA ASN A 374 -13.04 19.39 -12.17
C ASN A 374 -14.35 20.18 -12.19
N ALA A 375 -15.45 19.50 -12.53
CA ALA A 375 -16.75 20.13 -12.66
C ALA A 375 -17.33 20.61 -11.33
N MET A 376 -17.15 19.84 -10.24
CA MET A 376 -17.78 20.14 -8.95
C MET A 376 -16.95 21.04 -8.04
N PHE A 377 -15.62 21.05 -8.18
CA PHE A 377 -14.73 21.77 -7.26
C PHE A 377 -13.78 22.74 -7.96
N PHE A 378 -13.06 22.33 -9.00
CA PHE A 378 -12.00 23.18 -9.57
C PHE A 378 -12.48 24.30 -10.51
N TYR A 379 -13.58 24.12 -11.27
CA TYR A 379 -14.11 25.21 -12.09
C TYR A 379 -14.80 26.32 -11.28
N PRO A 380 -15.55 26.01 -10.20
CA PRO A 380 -16.14 27.06 -9.37
C PRO A 380 -15.14 27.81 -8.48
N LEU A 381 -13.98 27.21 -8.17
CA LEU A 381 -12.89 27.81 -7.41
C LEU A 381 -12.08 28.75 -8.30
#